data_AF-A0A9E7KBS0-F1
#
_entry.id   AF-A0A9E7KBS0-F1
#
_cell.length_a   1.000
_cell.length_b   1.000
_cell.length_c   1.000
_cell.angle_alpha   90.00
_cell.angle_beta   90.00
_cell.angle_gamma   90.00
#
_symmetry.space_group_name_H-M   'P 1'
#
loop_
_entity.id
_entity.type
_entity.pdbx_description
1 polymer ?
#
loop_
_entity_poly.entity_id
_entity_poly.type
_entity_poly.pdbx_seq_one_letter_code
_entity_poly.pdbx_strand_id
1 'polypeptide(L)'
;MPRPVRAKPAKIEMFAERPPPPDRKIQVRWVDPSDPDFVVAKKLKQLCKKHNAEQLALIKHQLEEEEKLAKHQEETLKTNYKKYEMIESIVQDGTTSRLARHYGVRLDYD
;
A
#
# COMPACT_ATOMS: atom_id res chain seq x y z
N MET A 1 8.92 2.13 -39.21
CA MET A 1 9.06 2.92 -37.97
C MET A 1 7.67 3.19 -37.38
N PRO A 2 7.39 2.86 -36.11
CA PRO A 2 6.11 3.23 -35.48
C PRO A 2 6.05 4.75 -35.34
N ARG A 3 4.90 5.34 -35.65
CA ARG A 3 4.71 6.80 -35.53
C ARG A 3 4.74 7.20 -34.04
N PRO A 4 5.31 8.36 -33.68
CA PRO A 4 5.32 8.83 -32.30
C PRO A 4 3.89 8.94 -31.74
N VAL A 5 3.65 8.33 -30.58
CA VAL A 5 2.37 8.40 -29.89
C VAL A 5 2.13 9.85 -29.46
N ARG A 6 1.06 10.48 -29.95
CA ARG A 6 0.66 11.82 -29.51
C ARG A 6 -0.09 11.68 -28.18
N ALA A 7 0.61 11.90 -27.06
CA ALA A 7 -0.03 12.01 -25.75
C ALA A 7 -0.93 13.25 -25.72
N LYS A 8 -2.13 13.12 -25.15
CA LYS A 8 -3.03 14.23 -24.81
C LYS A 8 -2.99 14.44 -23.31
N PRO A 9 -3.16 15.68 -22.81
CA PRO A 9 -3.28 15.91 -21.37
C PRO A 9 -4.48 15.13 -20.82
N ALA A 10 -4.30 14.53 -19.65
CA ALA A 10 -5.35 13.79 -18.97
C ALA A 10 -6.53 14.73 -18.68
N LYS A 11 -7.73 14.31 -19.09
CA LYS A 11 -8.97 15.00 -18.72
C LYS A 11 -9.53 14.38 -17.45
N ILE A 12 -10.24 15.17 -16.65
CA ILE A 12 -10.94 14.70 -15.44
C ILE A 12 -11.85 13.50 -15.76
N GLU A 13 -12.39 13.42 -16.97
CA GLU A 13 -13.24 12.33 -17.42
C GLU A 13 -12.55 10.97 -17.60
N MET A 14 -11.22 10.98 -17.71
CA MET A 14 -10.38 9.80 -17.93
C MET A 14 -10.04 9.05 -16.63
N PHE A 15 -10.41 9.59 -15.47
CA PHE A 15 -10.14 8.98 -14.17
C PHE A 15 -11.33 8.14 -13.68
N ALA A 16 -11.06 6.96 -13.15
CA ALA A 16 -12.09 6.02 -12.66
C ALA A 16 -12.74 6.47 -11.33
N GLU A 17 -12.04 7.27 -10.53
CA GLU A 17 -12.50 7.67 -9.18
C GLU A 17 -13.44 8.88 -9.18
N ARG A 18 -13.81 9.44 -10.34
CA ARG A 18 -14.71 10.59 -10.36
C ARG A 18 -16.13 10.20 -9.93
N PRO A 19 -16.87 11.10 -9.27
CA PRO A 19 -18.29 10.90 -9.04
C PRO A 19 -19.03 10.73 -10.39
N PRO A 20 -20.14 9.97 -10.42
CA PRO A 20 -20.93 9.80 -11.64
C PRO A 20 -21.37 11.16 -12.20
N PRO A 21 -21.50 11.30 -13.54
CA PRO A 21 -22.00 12.53 -14.14
C PRO A 21 -23.36 12.93 -13.52
N PRO A 22 -23.59 14.21 -13.22
CA PRO A 22 -24.82 14.66 -12.55
C PRO A 22 -26.09 14.34 -13.36
N ASP A 23 -25.98 14.26 -14.68
CA ASP A 23 -27.11 13.94 -15.58
C ASP A 23 -27.39 12.44 -15.72
N ARG A 24 -26.58 11.57 -15.10
CA ARG A 24 -26.74 10.12 -15.23
C ARG A 24 -27.94 9.64 -14.41
N LYS A 25 -29.04 9.32 -15.09
CA LYS A 25 -30.21 8.67 -14.47
C LYS A 25 -30.02 7.15 -14.46
N ILE A 26 -29.91 6.57 -13.27
CA ILE A 26 -29.93 5.12 -13.09
C ILE A 26 -31.38 4.69 -12.92
N GLN A 27 -31.88 3.86 -13.84
CA GLN A 27 -33.19 3.25 -13.71
C GLN A 27 -33.02 1.84 -13.14
N VAL A 28 -33.77 1.52 -12.10
CA VAL A 28 -33.75 0.21 -11.45
C VAL A 28 -35.14 -0.40 -11.58
N ARG A 29 -35.21 -1.64 -12.07
CA ARG A 29 -36.43 -2.45 -12.03
C ARG A 29 -36.14 -3.78 -11.35
N TRP A 30 -37.15 -4.34 -10.69
CA TRP A 30 -37.12 -5.74 -10.29
C TRP A 30 -37.29 -6.63 -11.53
N VAL A 31 -36.51 -7.70 -11.59
CA VAL A 31 -36.55 -8.65 -12.71
C VAL A 31 -37.27 -9.90 -12.24
N ASP A 32 -38.44 -10.15 -12.80
CA ASP A 32 -39.25 -11.33 -12.50
C ASP A 32 -38.65 -12.59 -13.17
N PRO A 33 -38.91 -13.79 -12.63
CA PRO A 33 -38.42 -15.04 -13.24
C PRO A 33 -38.87 -15.28 -14.68
N SER A 34 -40.00 -14.69 -15.09
CA SER A 34 -40.55 -14.76 -16.44
C SER A 34 -39.88 -13.81 -17.43
N ASP A 35 -39.04 -12.90 -16.95
CA ASP A 35 -38.34 -11.91 -17.75
C ASP A 35 -37.21 -12.57 -18.57
N PRO A 36 -37.06 -12.28 -19.87
CA PRO A 36 -35.97 -12.84 -20.68
C PRO A 36 -34.58 -12.57 -20.10
N ASP A 37 -34.40 -11.45 -19.39
CA ASP A 37 -33.11 -11.04 -18.82
C ASP A 37 -32.83 -11.67 -17.44
N PHE A 38 -33.79 -12.40 -16.85
CA PHE A 38 -33.66 -12.98 -15.50
C PHE A 38 -32.43 -13.88 -15.35
N VAL A 39 -32.14 -14.69 -16.37
CA VAL A 39 -30.99 -15.60 -16.37
C VAL A 39 -29.67 -14.81 -16.33
N VAL A 40 -29.59 -13.70 -17.09
CA VAL A 40 -28.41 -12.83 -17.13
C VAL A 40 -28.25 -12.11 -15.80
N ALA A 41 -29.32 -11.53 -15.27
CA ALA A 41 -29.32 -10.86 -13.96
C ALA A 41 -28.89 -11.82 -12.83
N LYS A 42 -29.35 -13.08 -12.87
CA LYS A 42 -28.95 -14.11 -11.90
C LYS A 42 -27.46 -14.45 -11.99
N LYS A 43 -26.90 -14.58 -13.20
CA LYS A 43 -25.46 -14.82 -13.41
C LYS A 43 -24.62 -13.65 -12.91
N LEU A 44 -25.01 -12.41 -13.23
CA LEU A 44 -24.34 -11.21 -12.73
C LEU A 44 -24.37 -11.13 -11.20
N LYS A 45 -25.52 -11.42 -10.58
CA LYS A 45 -25.64 -11.50 -9.11
C LYS A 45 -24.66 -12.52 -8.51
N GLN A 46 -24.53 -13.69 -9.11
CA GLN A 46 -23.58 -14.71 -8.64
C GLN A 46 -22.13 -14.25 -8.83
N LEU A 47 -21.81 -13.61 -9.94
CA LEU A 47 -20.48 -13.06 -10.20
C LEU A 47 -20.11 -11.99 -9.18
N CYS A 48 -21.01 -11.02 -8.91
CA CYS A 48 -20.77 -10.00 -7.89
C CYS A 48 -20.56 -10.61 -6.50
N LYS A 49 -21.31 -11.66 -6.14
CA LYS A 49 -21.12 -12.37 -4.87
C LYS A 49 -19.74 -13.02 -4.77
N LYS A 50 -19.27 -13.68 -5.84
CA LYS A 50 -17.94 -14.28 -5.89
C LYS A 50 -16.85 -13.22 -5.77
N HIS A 51 -16.96 -12.16 -6.56
CA HIS A 51 -16.02 -11.05 -6.53
C HIS A 51 -15.95 -10.42 -5.12
N ASN A 52 -17.08 -10.18 -4.47
CA ASN A 52 -17.09 -9.65 -3.11
C ASN A 52 -16.40 -10.59 -2.11
N ALA A 53 -16.60 -11.91 -2.23
CA ALA A 53 -15.93 -12.88 -1.36
C ALA A 53 -14.41 -12.90 -1.59
N GLU A 54 -13.97 -12.84 -2.85
CA GLU A 54 -12.56 -12.76 -3.22
C GLU A 54 -11.92 -11.46 -2.73
N GLN A 55 -12.59 -10.32 -2.89
CA GLN A 55 -12.14 -9.03 -2.37
C GLN A 55 -11.99 -9.05 -0.85
N LEU A 56 -12.97 -9.58 -0.13
CA LEU A 56 -12.89 -9.70 1.33
C LEU A 56 -11.75 -10.62 1.78
N ALA A 57 -11.50 -11.71 1.06
CA ALA A 57 -10.37 -12.59 1.36
C ALA A 57 -9.03 -11.87 1.13
N LEU A 58 -8.91 -11.11 0.03
CA LEU A 58 -7.72 -10.35 -0.29
C LEU A 58 -7.45 -9.24 0.72
N ILE A 59 -8.48 -8.49 1.14
CA ILE A 59 -8.36 -7.44 2.16
C ILE A 59 -7.88 -8.04 3.49
N LYS A 60 -8.43 -9.20 3.89
CA LYS A 60 -7.97 -9.89 5.12
C LYS A 60 -6.50 -10.28 5.02
N HIS A 61 -6.08 -10.84 3.89
CA HIS A 61 -4.69 -11.22 3.67
C HIS A 61 -3.75 -10.01 3.73
N GLN A 62 -4.11 -8.90 3.08
CA GLN A 62 -3.32 -7.66 3.11
C GLN A 62 -3.19 -7.12 4.54
N LEU A 63 -4.28 -7.13 5.31
CA LEU A 63 -4.26 -6.68 6.70
C LEU A 63 -3.33 -7.54 7.57
N GLU A 64 -3.36 -8.86 7.41
CA GLU A 64 -2.45 -9.77 8.12
C GLU A 64 -0.97 -9.54 7.74
N GLU A 65 -0.68 -9.24 6.48
CA GLU A 65 0.68 -8.92 6.01
C GLU A 65 1.15 -7.57 6.57
N GLU A 66 0.30 -6.55 6.56
CA GLU A 66 0.60 -5.24 7.13
C GLU A 66 0.86 -5.30 8.63
N GLU A 67 0.09 -6.10 9.38
CA GLU A 67 0.33 -6.30 10.81
C GLU A 67 1.69 -6.96 11.09
N LYS A 68 2.08 -7.96 10.28
CA LYS A 68 3.39 -8.61 10.40
C LYS A 68 4.52 -7.64 10.06
N LEU A 69 4.34 -6.86 9.00
CA LEU A 69 5.30 -5.85 8.58
C LEU A 69 5.50 -4.79 9.67
N ALA A 70 4.40 -4.29 10.26
CA ALA A 70 4.45 -3.30 11.32
C ALA A 70 5.22 -3.81 12.55
N LYS A 71 4.96 -5.05 12.98
CA LYS A 71 5.70 -5.68 14.09
C LYS A 71 7.20 -5.79 13.79
N HIS A 72 7.55 -6.22 12.59
CA HIS A 72 8.94 -6.35 12.18
C HIS A 72 9.66 -4.99 12.13
N GLN A 73 8.97 -3.95 11.64
CA GLN A 73 9.48 -2.59 11.63
C GLN A 73 9.68 -2.04 13.04
N GLU A 74 8.76 -2.30 13.97
CA GLU A 74 8.87 -1.89 15.37
C GLU A 74 10.09 -2.55 16.06
N GLU A 75 10.28 -3.85 15.86
CA GLU A 75 11.45 -4.58 16.38
C GLU A 75 12.75 -4.03 15.80
N THR A 76 12.78 -3.79 14.49
CA THR A 76 13.93 -3.21 13.80
C THR A 76 14.26 -1.82 14.35
N LEU A 77 13.25 -0.97 14.55
CA LEU A 77 13.42 0.36 15.14
C LEU A 77 14.00 0.27 16.56
N LYS A 78 13.44 -0.60 17.41
CA LYS A 78 13.93 -0.82 18.79
C LYS A 78 15.39 -1.28 18.82
N THR A 79 15.76 -2.21 17.93
CA THR A 79 17.15 -2.69 17.87
C THR A 79 18.11 -1.61 17.37
N ASN A 80 17.70 -0.81 16.39
CA ASN A 80 18.52 0.30 15.90
C ASN A 80 18.70 1.37 16.98
N TYR A 81 17.64 1.74 17.70
CA TYR A 81 17.73 2.69 18.82
C TYR A 81 18.76 2.23 19.86
N LYS A 82 18.68 0.96 20.29
CA LYS A 82 19.66 0.39 21.24
C LYS A 82 21.09 0.43 20.72
N LYS A 83 21.31 0.22 19.42
CA LYS A 83 22.65 0.32 18.82
C LYS A 83 23.18 1.74 18.88
N TYR A 84 22.34 2.73 18.55
CA TYR A 84 22.73 4.14 18.63
C TYR A 84 23.01 4.58 20.06
N GLU A 85 22.17 4.21 21.02
CA GLU A 85 22.37 4.48 22.45
C GLU A 85 23.68 3.86 22.97
N MET A 86 23.99 2.62 22.56
CA MET A 86 25.25 1.97 22.88
C MET A 86 26.45 2.70 22.26
N ILE A 87 26.36 3.14 21.01
CA ILE A 87 27.43 3.92 20.38
C ILE A 87 27.63 5.26 21.10
N GLU A 88 26.54 5.95 21.40
CA GLU A 88 26.56 7.25 22.08
C GLU A 88 27.21 7.14 23.46
N SER A 89 26.85 6.12 24.27
CA SER A 89 27.51 5.88 25.56
C SER A 89 29.01 5.60 25.43
N ILE A 90 29.44 4.79 24.46
CA ILE A 90 30.88 4.49 24.22
C ILE A 90 31.63 5.76 23.76
N VAL A 91 30.97 6.66 23.03
CA VAL A 91 31.49 7.98 22.64
C VAL A 91 31.62 8.89 23.86
N GLN A 92 30.57 9.01 24.69
CA GLN A 92 30.56 9.86 25.89
C GLN A 92 31.58 9.40 26.94
N ASP A 93 31.74 8.09 27.14
CA ASP A 93 32.71 7.51 28.08
C ASP A 93 34.19 7.67 27.62
N GLY A 94 34.41 8.20 26.40
CA GLY A 94 35.74 8.44 25.83
C GLY A 94 36.46 7.18 25.35
N THR A 95 35.82 6.01 25.43
CA THR A 95 36.34 4.73 24.95
C THR A 95 36.68 4.79 23.46
N THR A 96 35.82 5.44 22.68
CA THR A 96 36.01 5.65 21.23
C THR A 96 37.29 6.43 20.94
N SER A 97 37.55 7.51 21.69
CA SER A 97 38.78 8.31 21.57
C SER A 97 40.04 7.54 21.96
N ARG A 98 39.97 6.67 22.98
CA ARG A 98 41.09 5.79 23.37
C ARG A 98 41.42 4.78 22.27
N LEU A 99 40.40 4.16 21.69
CA LEU A 99 40.54 3.24 20.55
C LEU A 99 41.14 3.94 19.33
N ALA A 100 40.64 5.12 18.98
CA ALA A 100 41.16 5.91 17.87
C ALA A 100 42.65 6.21 18.02
N ARG A 101 43.09 6.60 19.23
CA ARG A 101 44.52 6.81 19.53
C ARG A 101 45.36 5.53 19.37
N HIS A 102 44.82 4.36 19.75
CA HIS A 102 45.52 3.08 19.63
C HIS A 102 45.72 2.66 18.17
N TYR A 103 44.71 2.89 17.34
CA TYR A 103 44.74 2.54 15.92
C TYR A 103 45.26 3.67 15.00
N GLY A 104 45.61 4.83 15.55
CA GLY A 104 46.10 5.98 14.77
C GLY A 104 45.04 6.64 13.88
N VAL A 105 43.76 6.46 14.20
CA VAL A 105 42.63 7.03 13.45
C VAL A 105 42.24 8.39 14.04
N ARG A 106 41.93 9.37 13.19
CA ARG A 106 41.33 10.64 13.63
C ARG A 106 39.81 10.51 13.60
N LEU A 107 39.18 10.91 14.70
CA LEU A 107 37.72 11.01 14.77
C LEU A 107 37.36 12.46 14.45
N ASP A 108 36.63 12.65 13.36
CA ASP A 108 35.97 13.92 13.06
C ASP A 108 34.57 13.85 13.68
N TYR A 109 34.35 14.62 14.74
CA TYR A 109 33.02 14.84 15.29
C TYR A 109 32.48 16.10 14.60
N ASP A 110 31.42 15.95 13.80
CA ASP A 110 30.67 17.07 13.23
C ASP A 110 29.94 17.89 14.31
#